data_AF-A0A970NFM3-F1
#
_entry.id   AF-A0A970NFM3-F1
#
_cell.length_a   1.000
_cell.length_b   1.000
_cell.length_c   1.000
_cell.angle_alpha   90.00
_cell.angle_beta   90.00
_cell.angle_gamma   90.00
#
_symmetry.space_group_name_H-M   'P 1'
#
loop_
_entity.id
_entity.type
_entity.pdbx_description
1 polymer ?
#
loop_
_entity_poly.entity_id
_entity_poly.type
_entity_poly.pdbx_seq_one_letter_code
_entity_poly.pdbx_strand_id
1 'polypeptide(L)'
;MTAARAKEIVFTEEMICKLHFLFYNAIDSEQAGRYRSHQVFITGTEYVPPAPEEVPALMKDFTARLNEKKDRMHPVLFAAFAHRRLVDIHPFTDGNGRAARGKADR
;
A
#
# COMPACT_ATOMS: atom_id res chain seq x y z
N MET A 1 34.10 -8.49 10.13
CA MET A 1 32.85 -7.71 10.19
C MET A 1 31.75 -8.51 9.52
N THR A 2 30.92 -9.19 10.31
CA THR A 2 29.82 -9.99 9.80
C THR A 2 28.69 -9.04 9.45
N ALA A 3 28.48 -8.78 8.16
CA ALA A 3 27.27 -8.09 7.71
C ALA A 3 26.08 -8.89 8.23
N ALA A 4 25.26 -8.28 9.08
CA ALA A 4 23.97 -8.84 9.43
C ALA A 4 23.24 -9.10 8.11
N ARG A 5 22.96 -10.37 7.79
CA ARG A 5 22.08 -10.70 6.66
C ARG A 5 20.79 -9.92 6.92
N ALA A 6 20.49 -8.94 6.07
CA ALA A 6 19.19 -8.32 6.06
C ALA A 6 18.18 -9.47 5.99
N LYS A 7 17.27 -9.56 6.97
CA LYS A 7 16.17 -10.52 6.90
C LYS A 7 15.52 -10.36 5.54
N GLU A 8 15.30 -11.48 4.86
CA GLU A 8 14.63 -11.45 3.57
C GLU A 8 13.26 -10.80 3.77
N ILE A 9 13.05 -9.65 3.12
CA ILE A 9 11.81 -8.90 3.29
C ILE A 9 10.73 -9.61 2.48
N VAL A 10 9.71 -10.08 3.19
CA VAL A 10 8.48 -10.61 2.62
C VAL A 10 7.40 -9.56 2.81
N PHE A 11 6.86 -9.03 1.72
CA PHE A 11 5.77 -8.07 1.75
C PHE A 11 4.46 -8.77 2.12
N THR A 12 3.78 -8.26 3.14
CA THR A 12 2.47 -8.76 3.58
C THR A 12 1.45 -7.62 3.63
N GLU A 13 0.16 -7.97 3.57
CA GLU A 13 -0.93 -7.01 3.72
C GLU A 13 -0.87 -6.32 5.09
N GLU A 14 -0.55 -7.08 6.15
CA GLU A 14 -0.35 -6.55 7.49
C GLU A 14 0.72 -5.46 7.52
N MET A 15 1.83 -5.63 6.81
CA MET A 15 2.87 -4.59 6.72
C MET A 15 2.34 -3.32 6.06
N ILE A 16 1.54 -3.43 5.00
CA ILE A 16 0.96 -2.28 4.30
C ILE A 16 -0.05 -1.57 5.20
N CYS A 17 -0.95 -2.32 5.85
CA CYS A 17 -1.91 -1.79 6.82
C CYS A 17 -1.20 -1.11 8.01
N LYS A 18 -0.11 -1.70 8.51
CA LYS A 18 0.68 -1.13 9.59
C LYS A 18 1.41 0.15 9.18
N LEU A 19 1.97 0.19 7.98
CA LEU A 19 2.55 1.42 7.42
C LEU A 19 1.51 2.52 7.31
N HIS A 20 0.34 2.20 6.77
CA HIS A 20 -0.77 3.14 6.69
C HIS A 20 -1.19 3.62 8.08
N PHE A 21 -1.31 2.71 9.06
CA PHE A 21 -1.61 3.06 10.45
C PHE A 21 -0.58 4.08 10.99
N LEU A 22 0.71 3.81 10.82
CA LEU A 22 1.77 4.71 11.31
C LEU A 22 1.70 6.11 10.69
N PHE A 23 1.24 6.23 9.45
CA PHE A 23 1.18 7.52 8.75
C PHE A 23 -0.15 8.26 8.92
N TYR A 24 -1.24 7.55 9.21
CA TYR A 24 -2.59 8.10 9.16
C TYR A 24 -3.31 8.10 10.51
N ASN A 25 -2.84 7.35 11.52
CA ASN A 25 -3.49 7.25 12.83
C ASN A 25 -3.64 8.59 13.58
N ALA A 26 -2.75 9.55 13.33
CA ALA A 26 -2.88 10.89 13.92
C ALA A 26 -3.99 11.75 13.28
N ILE A 27 -4.46 11.38 12.10
CA ILE A 27 -5.56 12.07 11.39
C ILE A 27 -6.89 11.40 11.72
N ASP A 28 -6.96 10.09 11.53
CA ASP A 28 -8.16 9.30 11.75
C ASP A 28 -7.76 7.91 12.22
N SER A 29 -7.78 7.72 13.54
CA SER A 29 -7.43 6.47 14.20
C SER A 29 -8.44 5.35 13.97
N GLU A 30 -9.68 5.67 13.62
CA GLU A 30 -10.71 4.65 13.39
C GLU A 30 -10.48 3.93 12.06
N GLN A 31 -10.10 4.68 11.02
CA GLN A 31 -9.82 4.16 9.67
C GLN A 31 -8.37 3.74 9.46
N ALA A 32 -7.45 4.16 10.34
CA ALA A 32 -6.03 3.86 10.24
C ALA A 32 -5.75 2.36 10.15
N GLY A 33 -5.21 1.94 9.00
CA GLY A 33 -4.71 0.58 8.78
C GLY A 33 -5.82 -0.42 8.45
N ARG A 34 -7.02 0.07 8.14
CA ARG A 34 -8.17 -0.74 7.76
C ARG A 34 -8.51 -0.49 6.30
N TYR A 35 -8.76 -1.54 5.53
CA TYR A 35 -9.31 -1.37 4.20
C TYR A 35 -10.68 -0.70 4.27
N ARG A 36 -10.98 0.12 3.25
CA ARG A 36 -12.27 0.78 3.13
C ARG A 36 -13.39 -0.25 2.95
N SER A 37 -14.53 0.03 3.55
CA SER A 37 -15.75 -0.79 3.43
C SER A 37 -16.80 -0.16 2.52
N HIS A 38 -16.46 0.92 1.82
CA HIS A 38 -17.37 1.67 0.95
C HIS A 38 -16.63 2.11 -0.31
N GLN A 39 -17.40 2.44 -1.36
CA GLN A 39 -16.84 3.05 -2.57
C GLN A 39 -16.30 4.46 -2.25
N VAL A 40 -15.15 4.80 -2.84
CA VAL A 40 -14.55 6.13 -2.73
C VAL A 40 -14.35 6.72 -4.13
N PHE A 41 -14.27 8.05 -4.18
CA PHE A 41 -14.04 8.81 -5.40
C PHE A 41 -12.87 9.77 -5.16
N ILE A 42 -11.95 9.84 -6.11
CA ILE A 42 -10.75 10.65 -5.98
C ILE A 42 -11.03 12.01 -6.61
N THR A 43 -10.96 13.07 -5.82
CA THR A 43 -11.17 14.44 -6.30
C THR A 43 -10.17 14.80 -7.40
N GLY A 44 -10.67 15.38 -8.49
CA GLY A 44 -9.84 15.86 -9.60
C GLY A 44 -9.48 14.80 -10.66
N THR A 45 -10.10 13.63 -10.62
CA THR A 45 -9.96 12.59 -11.65
C THR A 45 -11.29 11.89 -11.89
N GLU A 46 -11.50 11.40 -13.11
CA GLU A 46 -12.64 10.53 -13.47
C GLU A 46 -12.39 9.07 -13.09
N TYR A 47 -11.18 8.74 -12.60
CA TYR A 47 -10.84 7.40 -12.20
C TYR A 47 -11.65 6.97 -10.97
N VAL A 48 -12.39 5.88 -11.12
CA VAL A 48 -13.12 5.22 -10.04
C VAL A 48 -12.32 3.97 -9.62
N PRO A 49 -11.84 3.90 -8.37
CA PRO A 49 -11.18 2.70 -7.86
C PRO A 49 -12.12 1.48 -7.83
N PRO A 50 -11.57 0.25 -7.73
CA PRO A 50 -12.35 -0.98 -7.61
C PRO A 50 -13.44 -0.95 -6.52
N ALA A 51 -14.39 -1.87 -6.54
CA ALA A 51 -15.37 -1.99 -5.46
C ALA A 51 -14.68 -2.40 -4.14
N PRO A 52 -15.20 -1.98 -2.96
CA PRO A 52 -14.57 -2.31 -1.67
C PRO A 52 -14.46 -3.82 -1.44
N GLU A 53 -15.39 -4.62 -1.97
CA GLU A 53 -15.39 -6.09 -1.86
C GLU A 53 -14.23 -6.74 -2.65
N GLU A 54 -13.71 -6.06 -3.67
CA GLU A 54 -12.59 -6.53 -4.48
C GLU A 54 -11.22 -6.24 -3.84
N VAL A 55 -11.16 -5.26 -2.93
CA VAL A 55 -9.90 -4.78 -2.32
C VAL A 55 -9.09 -5.91 -1.67
N PRO A 56 -9.66 -6.80 -0.83
CA PRO A 56 -8.88 -7.86 -0.19
C PRO A 56 -8.20 -8.80 -1.20
N ALA A 57 -8.92 -9.19 -2.26
CA ALA A 57 -8.35 -10.07 -3.29
C ALA A 57 -7.23 -9.35 -4.07
N LEU A 58 -7.44 -8.09 -4.43
CA LEU A 58 -6.44 -7.29 -5.16
C LEU A 58 -5.18 -7.02 -4.32
N MET A 59 -5.32 -6.83 -3.01
CA MET A 59 -4.19 -6.62 -2.10
C MET A 59 -3.40 -7.90 -1.83
N LYS A 60 -4.08 -9.05 -1.73
CA LYS A 60 -3.44 -10.36 -1.71
C LYS A 60 -2.60 -10.59 -2.97
N ASP A 61 -3.18 -10.34 -4.15
CA ASP A 61 -2.46 -10.45 -5.42
C ASP A 61 -1.31 -9.45 -5.50
N PHE A 62 -1.52 -8.23 -5.02
CA PHE A 62 -0.49 -7.20 -5.02
C PHE A 62 0.74 -7.63 -4.21
N THR A 63 0.56 -8.10 -2.98
CA THR A 63 1.68 -8.54 -2.13
C THR A 63 2.39 -9.77 -2.70
N ALA A 64 1.66 -10.71 -3.31
CA ALA A 64 2.26 -11.82 -4.06
C ALA A 64 3.15 -11.31 -5.21
N ARG A 65 2.68 -10.33 -5.98
CA ARG A 65 3.44 -9.74 -7.10
C ARG A 65 4.64 -8.93 -6.63
N LEU A 66 4.56 -8.25 -5.48
CA LEU A 66 5.72 -7.59 -4.87
C LEU A 66 6.81 -8.61 -4.54
N ASN A 67 6.44 -9.70 -3.87
CA ASN A 67 7.39 -10.76 -3.50
C ASN A 67 8.00 -11.46 -4.71
N GLU A 68 7.25 -11.66 -5.79
CA GLU A 68 7.77 -12.22 -7.06
C GLU A 68 8.78 -11.27 -7.75
N LYS A 69 8.58 -9.96 -7.62
CA LYS A 69 9.31 -8.94 -8.40
C LYS A 69 10.49 -8.32 -7.67
N LYS A 70 10.53 -8.39 -6.33
CA LYS A 70 11.54 -7.70 -5.48
C LYS A 70 12.98 -7.98 -5.89
N ASP A 71 13.27 -9.20 -6.33
CA ASP A 71 14.63 -9.65 -6.71
C ASP A 71 14.87 -9.67 -8.23
N ARG A 72 13.85 -9.35 -9.04
CA ARG A 72 13.87 -9.49 -10.51
C ARG A 72 13.75 -8.15 -11.26
N MET A 73 13.40 -7.08 -10.55
CA MET A 73 13.23 -5.74 -11.12
C MET A 73 14.30 -4.77 -10.61
N HIS A 74 14.69 -3.82 -11.46
CA HIS A 74 15.49 -2.69 -11.02
C HIS A 74 14.76 -1.93 -9.89
N PRO A 75 15.43 -1.54 -8.79
CA PRO A 75 14.77 -0.96 -7.62
C PRO A 75 13.85 0.23 -7.91
N VAL A 76 14.25 1.10 -8.84
CA VAL A 76 13.43 2.25 -9.27
C VAL A 76 12.13 1.80 -9.96
N LEU A 77 12.20 0.80 -10.84
CA LEU A 77 11.01 0.26 -11.50
C LEU A 77 10.12 -0.49 -10.52
N PHE A 78 10.73 -1.22 -9.57
CA PHE A 78 10.00 -1.90 -8.51
C PHE A 78 9.22 -0.90 -7.64
N ALA A 79 9.87 0.20 -7.21
CA ALA A 79 9.22 1.25 -6.44
C ALA A 79 8.08 1.93 -7.23
N ALA A 80 8.30 2.23 -8.52
CA ALA A 80 7.27 2.79 -9.38
C ALA A 80 6.06 1.85 -9.54
N PHE A 81 6.31 0.55 -9.74
CA PHE A 81 5.28 -0.48 -9.80
C PHE A 81 4.49 -0.56 -8.49
N ALA A 82 5.17 -0.65 -7.36
CA ALA A 82 4.55 -0.73 -6.04
C ALA A 82 3.67 0.50 -5.75
N HIS A 83 4.22 1.69 -5.99
CA HIS A 83 3.50 2.95 -5.80
C HIS A 83 2.24 3.01 -6.68
N ARG A 84 2.40 2.78 -8.00
CA ARG A 84 1.28 2.85 -8.94
C ARG A 84 0.19 1.86 -8.57
N ARG A 85 0.55 0.61 -8.30
CA ARG A 85 -0.42 -0.45 -8.01
C ARG A 85 -1.19 -0.20 -6.71
N LEU A 86 -0.54 0.30 -5.66
CA LEU A 86 -1.22 0.62 -4.40
C LEU A 86 -2.23 1.77 -4.58
N VAL A 87 -1.84 2.83 -5.30
CA VAL A 87 -2.72 3.99 -5.54
C VAL A 87 -3.91 3.62 -6.43
N ASP A 88 -3.71 2.74 -7.41
CA ASP A 88 -4.77 2.24 -8.29
C ASP A 88 -5.77 1.34 -7.53
N ILE A 89 -5.31 0.43 -6.67
CA ILE A 89 -6.22 -0.39 -5.84
C ILE A 89 -7.00 0.51 -4.87
N HIS A 90 -6.34 1.55 -4.35
CA HIS A 90 -6.90 2.50 -3.40
C HIS A 90 -7.54 1.81 -2.18
N PRO A 91 -6.77 1.00 -1.42
CA PRO A 91 -7.34 0.12 -0.40
C PRO A 91 -7.89 0.84 0.83
N PHE A 92 -7.46 2.07 1.11
CA PHE A 92 -7.86 2.83 2.31
C PHE A 92 -8.87 3.93 1.99
N THR A 93 -9.62 4.41 2.98
CA THR A 93 -10.59 5.51 2.83
C THR A 93 -9.92 6.83 2.44
N ASP A 94 -8.75 7.12 3.00
CA ASP A 94 -7.83 8.18 2.61
C ASP A 94 -6.39 7.74 2.96
N GLY A 95 -5.37 8.55 2.73
CA GLY A 95 -3.98 8.25 3.09
C GLY A 95 -3.24 7.34 2.10
N ASN A 96 -3.89 6.89 1.02
CA ASN A 96 -3.31 6.01 0.00
C ASN A 96 -2.02 6.60 -0.61
N GLY A 97 -2.02 7.89 -0.96
CA GLY A 97 -0.83 8.55 -1.51
C GLY A 97 0.32 8.69 -0.50
N ARG A 98 0.02 8.89 0.78
CA ARG A 98 1.01 8.95 1.86
C ARG A 98 1.65 7.58 2.10
N ALA A 99 0.81 6.54 2.18
CA ALA A 99 1.25 5.16 2.27
C ALA A 99 2.15 4.77 1.08
N ALA A 100 1.77 5.15 -0.15
CA ALA A 100 2.54 4.85 -1.36
C ALA A 100 3.91 5.54 -1.40
N ARG A 101 4.03 6.74 -0.83
CA ARG A 101 5.30 7.49 -0.77
C ARG A 101 6.14 7.22 0.48
N GLY A 102 5.58 6.54 1.48
CA GLY A 102 6.24 6.34 2.77
C GLY A 102 6.36 7.62 3.60
N LYS A 103 5.38 8.54 3.53
CA LYS A 103 5.42 9.83 4.21
C LYS A 103 4.45 9.86 5.40
N ALA A 104 4.98 10.12 6.59
CA ALA A 104 4.19 10.45 7.78
C ALA A 104 3.68 11.88 7.72
N ASP A 105 2.49 12.12 8.25
CA ASP A 105 2.05 13.48 8.56
C ASP A 105 2.67 13.91 9.89
N ARG A 106 3.46 14.98 9.82
CA ARG A 106 3.98 15.75 10.96
C ARG A 106 3.34 17.11 10.94
#